data_AF-A0A931DSA3-F1
#
_entry.id   AF-A0A931DSA3-F1
#
_cell.length_a   1.000
_cell.length_b   1.000
_cell.length_c   1.000
_cell.angle_alpha   90.00
_cell.angle_beta   90.00
_cell.angle_gamma   90.00
#
_symmetry.space_group_name_H-M   'P 1'
#
loop_
_entity.id
_entity.type
_entity.pdbx_description
1 polymer ?
#
loop_
_entity_poly.entity_id
_entity_poly.type
_entity_poly.pdbx_seq_one_letter_code
_entity_poly.pdbx_strand_id
1 'polypeptide(L)'
;MTITSEETVPPVPITPRELISPSLFERLVGRVVKDERLSPQYAARVMEQTLAFLATCARHPNAGLSPSKAVDLGWHAFVLCTAEYAEFCQRAAGRFIHHVPIDDDGDHDEAVVTRTVTAMRAAGLPVDEELWQPDAADCNQCYAGCHDSP
;
A
#
# COMPACT_ATOMS: atom_id res chain seq x y z
N MET A 1 -27.06 38.44 -17.09
CA MET A 1 -26.60 37.04 -17.14
C MET A 1 -25.78 36.80 -15.88
N THR A 2 -26.38 36.19 -14.87
CA THR A 2 -25.69 35.75 -13.65
C THR A 2 -25.01 34.43 -13.96
N ILE A 3 -23.69 34.40 -13.88
CA ILE A 3 -22.87 33.21 -14.03
C ILE A 3 -22.85 32.56 -12.65
N THR A 4 -23.58 31.46 -12.49
CA THR A 4 -23.53 30.65 -11.28
C THR A 4 -22.21 29.88 -11.33
N SER A 5 -21.24 30.27 -10.51
CA SER A 5 -20.03 29.50 -10.31
C SER A 5 -20.40 28.16 -9.66
N GLU A 6 -20.18 27.07 -10.38
CA GLU A 6 -20.34 25.72 -9.88
C GLU A 6 -19.21 25.44 -8.90
N GLU A 7 -19.55 25.35 -7.62
CA GLU A 7 -18.61 25.03 -6.54
C GLU A 7 -18.18 23.57 -6.71
N THR A 8 -16.97 23.35 -7.21
CA THR A 8 -16.37 22.02 -7.33
C THR A 8 -16.14 21.46 -5.93
N VAL A 9 -17.05 20.60 -5.48
CA VAL A 9 -16.86 19.79 -4.27
C VAL A 9 -15.58 18.98 -4.45
N PRO A 10 -14.60 19.06 -3.53
CA PRO A 10 -13.40 18.25 -3.62
C PRO A 10 -13.82 16.77 -3.60
N PRO A 11 -13.22 15.92 -4.46
CA PRO A 11 -13.56 14.51 -4.47
C PRO A 11 -13.37 13.92 -3.07
N VAL A 12 -14.35 13.14 -2.60
CA VAL A 12 -14.27 12.44 -1.31
C VAL A 12 -12.96 11.64 -1.28
N PRO A 13 -12.09 11.85 -0.29
CA PRO A 13 -10.83 11.13 -0.21
C PRO A 13 -11.13 9.63 -0.09
N ILE A 14 -10.46 8.84 -0.90
CA ILE A 14 -10.62 7.39 -0.89
C ILE A 14 -9.90 6.86 0.33
N THR A 15 -10.62 6.15 1.17
CA THR A 15 -10.05 5.47 2.34
C THR A 15 -9.63 4.07 1.90
N PRO A 16 -8.32 3.76 1.78
CA PRO A 16 -7.88 2.47 1.23
C PRO A 16 -8.40 1.28 2.02
N ARG A 17 -8.54 1.43 3.34
CA ARG A 17 -9.09 0.41 4.25
C ARG A 17 -10.50 -0.05 3.86
N GLU A 18 -11.30 0.83 3.24
CA GLU A 18 -12.69 0.53 2.86
C GLU A 18 -12.80 -0.27 1.54
N LEU A 19 -11.67 -0.52 0.85
CA LEU A 19 -11.65 -1.32 -0.38
C LEU A 19 -11.85 -2.83 -0.12
N ILE A 20 -11.76 -3.24 1.13
CA ILE A 20 -11.98 -4.61 1.61
C ILE A 20 -12.85 -4.61 2.87
N SER A 21 -13.37 -5.79 3.26
CA SER A 21 -14.12 -5.88 4.51
C SER A 21 -13.21 -5.66 5.73
N PRO A 22 -13.75 -5.13 6.85
CA PRO A 22 -12.99 -4.99 8.10
C PRO A 22 -12.37 -6.31 8.57
N SER A 23 -13.11 -7.41 8.46
CA SER A 23 -12.63 -8.75 8.83
C SER A 23 -11.47 -9.24 7.96
N LEU A 24 -11.49 -8.93 6.65
CA LEU A 24 -10.39 -9.27 5.77
C LEU A 24 -9.17 -8.41 6.10
N PHE A 25 -9.35 -7.12 6.37
CA PHE A 25 -8.28 -6.23 6.77
C PHE A 25 -7.58 -6.72 8.05
N GLU A 26 -8.34 -7.02 9.10
CA GLU A 26 -7.79 -7.56 10.36
C GLU A 26 -7.02 -8.86 10.16
N ARG A 27 -7.54 -9.76 9.31
CA ARG A 27 -6.88 -11.03 9.01
C ARG A 27 -5.58 -10.83 8.25
N LEU A 28 -5.53 -9.90 7.30
CA LEU A 28 -4.32 -9.59 6.54
C LEU A 28 -3.27 -8.91 7.42
N VAL A 29 -3.67 -7.96 8.27
CA VAL A 29 -2.79 -7.36 9.28
C VAL A 29 -2.22 -8.43 10.21
N GLY A 30 -3.05 -9.35 10.69
CA GLY A 30 -2.61 -10.46 11.54
C GLY A 30 -1.59 -11.39 10.86
N ARG A 31 -1.69 -11.57 9.53
CA ARG A 31 -0.68 -12.31 8.76
C ARG A 31 0.64 -11.54 8.70
N VAL A 32 0.61 -10.26 8.33
CA VAL A 32 1.82 -9.41 8.28
C VAL A 32 2.53 -9.37 9.64
N VAL A 33 1.79 -9.20 10.74
CA VAL A 33 2.35 -9.26 12.11
C VAL A 33 3.05 -10.59 12.37
N LYS A 34 2.42 -11.70 12.00
CA LYS A 34 2.94 -13.05 12.27
C LYS A 34 4.17 -13.38 11.44
N ASP A 35 4.13 -13.06 10.15
CA ASP A 35 5.12 -13.50 9.18
C ASP A 35 6.36 -12.60 9.22
N GLU A 36 6.18 -11.29 9.43
CA GLU A 36 7.25 -10.28 9.44
C GLU A 36 7.67 -9.84 10.85
N ARG A 37 6.97 -10.28 11.90
CA ARG A 37 7.22 -9.91 13.32
C ARG A 37 7.12 -8.40 13.61
N LEU A 38 6.31 -7.70 12.83
CA LEU A 38 6.05 -6.26 12.98
C LEU A 38 5.01 -5.96 14.06
N SER A 39 4.98 -4.72 14.55
CA SER A 39 3.91 -4.27 15.45
C SER A 39 2.55 -4.23 14.74
N PRO A 40 1.43 -4.49 15.42
CA PRO A 40 0.09 -4.40 14.82
C PRO A 40 -0.22 -3.04 14.18
N GLN A 41 0.25 -1.96 14.78
CA GLN A 41 0.07 -0.60 14.28
C GLN A 41 0.83 -0.38 12.97
N TYR A 42 2.07 -0.84 12.90
CA TYR A 42 2.88 -0.74 11.69
C TYR A 42 2.32 -1.62 10.56
N ALA A 43 1.96 -2.88 10.87
CA ALA A 43 1.33 -3.80 9.92
C ALA A 43 0.00 -3.26 9.37
N ALA A 44 -0.79 -2.56 10.19
CA ALA A 44 -2.00 -1.88 9.72
C ALA A 44 -1.70 -0.77 8.70
N ARG A 45 -0.68 0.06 8.95
CA ARG A 45 -0.22 1.09 8.00
C ARG A 45 0.27 0.45 6.69
N VAL A 46 1.07 -0.62 6.78
CA VAL A 46 1.52 -1.41 5.62
C VAL A 46 0.35 -1.90 4.78
N MET A 47 -0.68 -2.48 5.42
CA MET A 47 -1.85 -2.99 4.72
C MET A 47 -2.68 -1.87 4.07
N GLU A 48 -2.80 -0.70 4.71
CA GLU A 48 -3.46 0.46 4.09
C GLU A 48 -2.72 0.94 2.85
N GLN A 49 -1.40 1.06 2.93
CA GLN A 49 -0.57 1.46 1.78
C GLN A 49 -0.59 0.40 0.68
N THR A 50 -0.69 -0.89 1.03
CA THR A 50 -0.89 -2.00 0.07
C THR A 50 -2.18 -1.82 -0.72
N LEU A 51 -3.29 -1.49 -0.04
CA LEU A 51 -4.57 -1.28 -0.69
C LEU A 51 -4.56 -0.02 -1.59
N ALA A 52 -3.89 1.04 -1.15
CA ALA A 52 -3.69 2.25 -1.94
C ALA A 52 -2.85 1.98 -3.20
N PHE A 53 -1.76 1.22 -3.05
CA PHE A 53 -0.93 0.78 -4.16
C PHE A 53 -1.72 -0.03 -5.19
N LEU A 54 -2.46 -1.06 -4.74
CA LEU A 54 -3.25 -1.91 -5.64
C LEU A 54 -4.37 -1.13 -6.34
N ALA A 55 -5.02 -0.19 -5.66
CA ALA A 55 -5.99 0.72 -6.28
C ALA A 55 -5.35 1.61 -7.35
N THR A 56 -4.10 2.02 -7.16
CA THR A 56 -3.32 2.77 -8.16
C THR A 56 -3.00 1.90 -9.37
N CYS A 57 -2.54 0.67 -9.17
CA CYS A 57 -2.33 -0.31 -10.24
C CYS A 57 -3.60 -0.62 -11.03
N ALA A 58 -4.75 -0.68 -10.35
CA ALA A 58 -6.05 -0.88 -10.99
C ALA A 58 -6.36 0.25 -11.99
N ARG A 59 -6.09 1.51 -11.60
CA ARG A 59 -6.31 2.73 -12.40
C ARG A 59 -5.28 2.95 -13.51
N HIS A 60 -4.07 2.43 -13.32
CA HIS A 60 -2.94 2.67 -14.22
C HIS A 60 -2.30 1.35 -14.70
N PRO A 61 -3.03 0.51 -15.47
CA PRO A 61 -2.60 -0.83 -15.89
C PRO A 61 -1.20 -0.92 -16.54
N ASN A 62 -0.77 0.14 -17.23
CA ASN A 62 0.44 0.13 -18.06
C ASN A 62 1.53 1.07 -17.52
N ALA A 63 1.41 1.54 -16.28
CA ALA A 63 2.36 2.50 -15.70
C ALA A 63 3.63 1.85 -15.12
N GLY A 64 3.71 0.51 -15.11
CA GLY A 64 4.86 -0.23 -14.58
C GLY A 64 5.16 0.17 -13.14
N LEU A 65 4.17 0.10 -12.25
CA LEU A 65 4.30 0.52 -10.86
C LEU A 65 4.87 -0.62 -10.01
N SER A 66 5.68 -0.28 -9.01
CA SER A 66 6.22 -1.23 -8.02
C SER A 66 6.00 -0.68 -6.61
N PRO A 67 5.69 -1.52 -5.61
CA PRO A 67 5.64 -1.09 -4.22
C PRO A 67 7.05 -0.80 -3.68
N SER A 68 7.13 -0.14 -2.52
CA SER A 68 8.33 -0.17 -1.68
C SER A 68 8.47 -1.55 -1.01
N LYS A 69 9.64 -1.84 -0.42
CA LYS A 69 9.89 -3.10 0.31
C LYS A 69 8.83 -3.33 1.39
N ALA A 70 8.51 -2.32 2.20
CA ALA A 70 7.53 -2.45 3.28
C ALA A 70 6.10 -2.72 2.77
N VAL A 71 5.69 -2.06 1.69
CA VAL A 71 4.35 -2.25 1.09
C VAL A 71 4.24 -3.62 0.40
N ASP A 72 5.33 -4.13 -0.16
CA ASP A 72 5.36 -5.46 -0.78
C ASP A 72 5.07 -6.58 0.23
N LEU A 73 5.49 -6.44 1.50
CA LEU A 73 5.14 -7.39 2.57
C LEU A 73 3.62 -7.55 2.73
N GLY A 74 2.88 -6.44 2.65
CA GLY A 74 1.41 -6.47 2.70
C GLY A 74 0.80 -7.09 1.45
N TRP A 75 1.40 -6.85 0.27
CA TRP A 75 0.94 -7.48 -0.97
C TRP A 75 1.17 -9.00 -0.94
N HIS A 76 2.33 -9.46 -0.45
CA HIS A 76 2.61 -10.88 -0.21
C HIS A 76 1.55 -11.54 0.70
N ALA A 77 1.18 -10.89 1.80
CA ALA A 77 0.13 -11.41 2.67
C ALA A 77 -1.24 -11.50 1.98
N PHE A 78 -1.56 -10.56 1.09
CA PHE A 78 -2.85 -10.52 0.40
C PHE A 78 -2.92 -11.51 -0.77
N VAL A 79 -1.89 -11.63 -1.60
CA VAL A 79 -1.90 -12.54 -2.77
C VAL A 79 -2.08 -14.01 -2.35
N LEU A 80 -1.62 -14.37 -1.15
CA LEU A 80 -1.81 -15.70 -0.57
C LEU A 80 -3.27 -15.98 -0.12
N CYS A 81 -4.10 -14.96 0.08
CA CYS A 81 -5.54 -15.09 0.25
C CYS A 81 -6.22 -15.12 -1.12
N THR A 82 -5.93 -16.16 -1.91
CA THR A 82 -6.16 -16.18 -3.36
C THR A 82 -7.59 -15.91 -3.79
N ALA A 83 -8.59 -16.40 -3.06
CA ALA A 83 -10.00 -16.18 -3.37
C ALA A 83 -10.38 -14.69 -3.20
N GLU A 84 -10.06 -14.11 -2.04
CA GLU A 84 -10.35 -12.71 -1.76
C GLU A 84 -9.50 -11.76 -2.61
N TYR A 85 -8.27 -12.14 -2.93
CA TYR A 85 -7.41 -11.37 -3.82
C TYR A 85 -7.93 -11.34 -5.25
N ALA A 86 -8.38 -12.48 -5.78
CA ALA A 86 -9.01 -12.55 -7.09
C ALA A 86 -10.30 -11.73 -7.15
N GLU A 87 -11.14 -11.81 -6.11
CA GLU A 87 -12.35 -10.99 -5.99
C GLU A 87 -12.02 -9.49 -5.95
N PHE A 88 -11.05 -9.10 -5.12
CA PHE A 88 -10.59 -7.72 -5.04
C PHE A 88 -10.12 -7.21 -6.39
N CYS A 89 -9.26 -7.97 -7.09
CA CYS A 89 -8.75 -7.60 -8.40
C CYS A 89 -9.88 -7.43 -9.43
N GLN A 90 -10.84 -8.35 -9.44
CA GLN A 90 -11.99 -8.26 -10.34
C GLN A 90 -12.83 -7.00 -10.06
N ARG A 91 -13.11 -6.69 -8.79
CA ARG A 91 -13.90 -5.51 -8.39
C ARG A 91 -13.16 -4.19 -8.66
N ALA A 92 -11.88 -4.12 -8.31
CA ALA A 92 -11.10 -2.89 -8.39
C ALA A 92 -10.59 -2.59 -9.80
N ALA A 93 -10.20 -3.63 -10.55
CA ALA A 93 -9.43 -3.50 -11.79
C ALA A 93 -10.10 -4.15 -13.01
N GLY A 94 -11.15 -4.96 -12.81
CA GLY A 94 -11.79 -5.75 -13.87
C GLY A 94 -10.91 -6.87 -14.44
N ARG A 95 -9.75 -7.12 -13.83
CA ARG A 95 -8.71 -8.07 -14.26
C ARG A 95 -7.84 -8.47 -13.07
N PHE A 96 -7.09 -9.56 -13.19
CA PHE A 96 -6.11 -9.93 -12.18
C PHE A 96 -4.91 -8.97 -12.20
N ILE A 97 -4.49 -8.49 -11.03
CA ILE A 97 -3.23 -7.74 -10.87
C ILE A 97 -2.16 -8.78 -10.55
N HIS A 98 -1.24 -9.02 -11.48
CA HIS A 98 -0.21 -10.03 -11.28
C HIS A 98 0.91 -9.49 -10.39
N HIS A 99 1.28 -10.26 -9.37
CA HIS A 99 2.55 -10.10 -8.68
C HIS A 99 3.62 -10.85 -9.46
N VAL A 100 4.72 -10.16 -9.77
CA VAL A 100 5.88 -10.74 -10.44
C VAL A 100 7.07 -10.44 -9.53
N PRO A 101 7.60 -11.46 -8.82
CA PRO A 101 8.77 -11.28 -7.98
C PRO A 101 9.96 -10.79 -8.81
N ILE A 102 10.78 -9.93 -8.21
CA ILE A 102 12.07 -9.54 -8.77
C ILE A 102 13.07 -10.60 -8.25
N ASP A 103 13.53 -11.47 -9.15
CA ASP A 103 14.37 -12.64 -8.79
C ASP A 103 15.85 -12.28 -8.56
N ASP A 104 16.28 -11.09 -8.97
CA ASP A 104 17.64 -10.59 -8.73
C ASP A 104 17.66 -9.73 -7.46
N ASP A 105 18.83 -9.64 -6.79
CA ASP A 105 19.14 -8.69 -5.69
C ASP A 105 19.00 -7.19 -6.11
N GLY A 106 18.36 -6.92 -7.25
CA GLY A 106 18.04 -5.62 -7.76
C GLY A 106 17.13 -4.90 -6.79
N ASP A 107 17.74 -3.93 -6.12
CA ASP A 107 17.07 -2.92 -5.30
C ASP A 107 15.77 -2.49 -5.97
N HIS A 108 14.71 -2.30 -5.17
CA HIS A 108 13.48 -1.69 -5.68
C HIS A 108 13.87 -0.34 -6.30
N ASP A 109 13.90 -0.28 -7.64
CA ASP A 109 14.44 0.88 -8.35
C ASP A 109 13.74 2.14 -7.82
N GLU A 110 14.51 3.01 -7.17
CA GLU A 110 14.03 4.22 -6.51
C GLU A 110 13.20 5.09 -7.48
N ALA A 111 13.55 5.08 -8.78
CA ALA A 111 12.81 5.79 -9.80
C ALA A 111 11.42 5.17 -10.06
N VAL A 112 11.29 3.84 -9.92
CA VAL A 112 10.01 3.12 -10.02
C VAL A 112 9.15 3.39 -8.79
N VAL A 113 9.71 3.32 -7.59
CA VAL A 113 9.00 3.62 -6.34
C VAL A 113 8.51 5.07 -6.34
N THR A 114 9.36 6.01 -6.76
CA THR A 114 8.99 7.43 -6.92
C THR A 114 7.82 7.60 -7.90
N ARG A 115 7.84 6.90 -9.04
CA ARG A 115 6.73 6.91 -10.01
C ARG A 115 5.43 6.40 -9.40
N THR A 116 5.49 5.34 -8.59
CA THR A 116 4.33 4.82 -7.85
C THR A 116 3.75 5.85 -6.90
N VAL A 117 4.59 6.49 -6.08
CA VAL A 117 4.16 7.53 -5.14
C VAL A 117 3.54 8.71 -5.87
N THR A 118 4.13 9.16 -6.97
CA THR A 118 3.55 10.22 -7.82
C THR A 118 2.18 9.82 -8.36
N ALA A 119 2.00 8.58 -8.84
CA ALA A 119 0.72 8.09 -9.32
C ALA A 119 -0.33 8.01 -8.21
N MET A 120 0.04 7.56 -7.00
CA MET A 120 -0.84 7.54 -5.83
C MET A 120 -1.33 8.94 -5.47
N ARG A 121 -0.42 9.91 -5.38
CA ARG A 121 -0.76 11.31 -5.08
C ARG A 121 -1.69 11.90 -6.14
N ALA A 122 -1.38 11.68 -7.42
CA ALA A 122 -2.22 12.12 -8.53
C ALA A 122 -3.62 11.48 -8.52
N ALA A 123 -3.73 10.26 -7.99
CA ALA A 123 -4.98 9.53 -7.82
C ALA A 123 -5.76 9.94 -6.54
N GLY A 124 -5.24 10.88 -5.75
CA GLY A 124 -5.84 11.34 -4.49
C GLY A 124 -5.77 10.31 -3.36
N LEU A 125 -4.84 9.36 -3.44
CA LEU A 125 -4.65 8.34 -2.42
C LEU A 125 -3.61 8.79 -1.37
N PRO A 126 -3.83 8.46 -0.09
CA PRO A 126 -2.89 8.82 0.97
C PRO A 126 -1.56 8.08 0.80
N VAL A 127 -0.46 8.79 1.05
CA VAL A 127 0.90 8.24 1.04
C VAL A 127 1.48 8.37 2.45
N ASP A 128 1.93 7.25 2.99
CA ASP A 128 2.69 7.21 4.24
C ASP A 128 4.19 7.29 3.93
N GLU A 129 4.76 8.49 3.98
CA GLU A 129 6.14 8.75 3.55
C GLU A 129 7.17 7.80 4.17
N GLU A 130 6.98 7.38 5.42
CA GLU A 130 7.88 6.45 6.12
C GLU A 130 7.93 5.09 5.42
N LEU A 131 6.78 4.57 5.00
CA LEU A 131 6.66 3.25 4.39
C LEU A 131 7.14 3.21 2.93
N TRP A 132 7.31 4.36 2.29
CA TRP A 132 7.77 4.48 0.90
C TRP A 132 9.26 4.81 0.77
N GLN A 133 10.00 4.93 1.89
CA GLN A 133 11.46 5.05 1.88
C GLN A 133 12.15 3.71 1.50
N PRO A 134 13.33 3.74 0.86
CA PRO A 134 14.07 2.53 0.47
C PRO A 134 14.37 1.56 1.63
N ASP A 135 14.62 2.10 2.83
CA ASP A 135 15.03 1.34 4.03
C ASP A 135 13.84 0.93 4.93
N ALA A 136 12.60 1.23 4.51
CA ALA A 136 11.43 1.06 5.38
C ALA A 136 11.19 -0.40 5.83
N ALA A 137 11.64 -1.39 5.06
CA ALA A 137 11.50 -2.80 5.43
C ALA A 137 12.46 -3.26 6.54
N ASP A 138 13.53 -2.52 6.83
CA ASP A 138 14.50 -2.85 7.88
C ASP A 138 14.08 -2.35 9.27
N CYS A 139 12.78 -2.06 9.48
CA CYS A 139 12.25 -1.59 10.76
C CYS A 139 12.17 -2.71 11.82
N ASN A 140 13.31 -3.35 12.11
CA ASN A 140 13.56 -4.14 13.31
C ASN A 140 14.12 -3.28 14.47
N GLN A 141 14.13 -1.95 14.34
CA GLN A 141 14.57 -1.03 15.40
C GLN A 141 13.46 -0.70 16.43
N CYS A 142 12.70 -1.70 16.85
CA CYS A 142 11.93 -1.66 18.11
C CYS A 142 12.82 -2.02 19.33
N TYR A 143 14.07 -1.56 19.34
CA TYR A 143 14.99 -1.67 20.49
C TYR A 143 15.67 -0.33 20.81
N ALA A 144 14.92 0.78 20.82
CA ALA A 144 15.32 1.95 21.62
C ALA A 144 14.67 1.83 23.00
N GLY A 145 15.17 0.87 23.78
CA GLY A 145 14.95 0.83 25.21
C GLY A 145 15.49 2.10 25.86
N CYS A 146 14.84 2.49 26.96
CA CYS A 146 15.29 3.54 27.86
C CYS A 146 16.80 3.48 28.08
N HIS A 147 17.50 4.56 27.78
CA HIS A 147 18.79 4.83 28.41
C HIS A 147 18.73 6.20 29.04
N ASP A 148 18.70 6.21 30.37
CA ASP A 148 19.03 7.38 31.16
C ASP A 148 20.41 7.89 30.72
N SER A 149 20.49 9.19 30.47
CA SER A 149 21.75 9.89 30.28
C SER A 149 22.40 10.13 31.65
N PRO A 150 23.75 10.06 31.77
CA PRO A 150 24.44 10.48 32.98
C PRO A 150 24.31 11.99 33.24
#